data_AF-A0A7V2ADD1-F1
#
_entry.id   AF-A0A7V2ADD1-F1
#
_cell.length_a   1.000
_cell.length_b   1.000
_cell.length_c   1.000
_cell.angle_alpha   90.00
_cell.angle_beta   90.00
_cell.angle_gamma   90.00
#
_symmetry.space_group_name_H-M   'P 1'
#
loop_
_entity.id
_entity.type
_entity.pdbx_description
1 polymer ?
#
loop_
_entity_poly.entity_id
_entity_poly.type
_entity_poly.pdbx_seq_one_letter_code
_entity_poly.pdbx_strand_id
1 'polypeptide(L)' 'MALAILHEGLLADHCVAVLDVTDDVVVLGDPAEGRRTVDRTQFERLWRGWAIRLRRL' A
#
# COMPACT_ATOMS: atom_id res chain seq x y z
N MET A 1 -1.04 -10.12 -5.16
CA MET A 1 -1.75 -9.06 -4.42
C MET A 1 -1.47 -9.23 -2.93
N ALA A 2 -1.26 -8.13 -2.23
CA ALA A 2 -1.12 -8.11 -0.78
C ALA A 2 -1.92 -6.93 -0.20
N LEU A 3 -2.33 -7.01 1.06
CA LEU A 3 -2.81 -5.86 1.81
C LEU A 3 -1.64 -5.32 2.63
N ALA A 4 -1.33 -4.04 2.46
CA ALA A 4 -0.31 -3.33 3.21
C ALA A 4 -0.96 -2.40 4.22
N ILE A 5 -0.33 -2.25 5.38
CA ILE A 5 -0.73 -1.29 6.40
C ILE A 5 0.20 -0.07 6.30
N LEU A 6 -0.37 1.07 5.98
CA LEU A 6 0.31 2.35 5.88
C LEU A 6 0.00 3.22 7.10
N HIS A 7 0.99 3.98 7.55
CA HIS A 7 0.83 5.03 8.54
C HIS A 7 0.58 6.36 7.83
N GLU A 8 -0.69 6.74 7.67
CA GLU A 8 -1.06 8.03 7.11
C GLU A 8 -1.52 8.98 8.24
N GLY A 9 -0.69 9.98 8.54
CA GLY A 9 -1.04 11.04 9.48
C GLY A 9 -1.16 10.61 10.95
N LEU A 10 -1.66 11.54 11.78
CA LEU A 10 -1.53 11.51 13.24
C LEU A 10 -2.43 10.49 13.96
N LEU A 11 -3.41 9.86 13.30
CA LEU A 11 -4.51 9.17 14.00
C LEU A 11 -4.97 7.81 13.45
N ALA A 12 -4.42 7.23 12.37
CA ALA A 12 -4.81 5.88 11.99
C ALA A 12 -3.80 5.13 11.12
N ASP A 13 -3.82 3.81 11.25
CA ASP A 13 -3.28 2.90 10.24
C ASP A 13 -4.33 2.73 9.12
N HIS A 14 -3.88 2.75 7.88
CA HIS A 14 -4.72 2.62 6.68
C HIS A 14 -4.36 1.36 5.91
N CYS A 15 -5.36 0.53 5.60
CA CYS A 15 -5.19 -0.71 4.86
C CYS A 15 -5.41 -0.47 3.37
N VAL A 16 -4.38 -0.72 2.56
CA VAL A 16 -4.44 -0.58 1.10
C VAL A 16 -4.07 -1.89 0.40
N ALA A 17 -4.66 -2.15 -0.77
CA ALA A 17 -4.25 -3.25 -1.62
C ALA A 17 -3.02 -2.85 -2.45
N VAL A 18 -1.93 -3.61 -2.36
CA VAL A 18 -0.80 -3.50 -3.28
C VAL A 18 -1.14 -4.32 -4.53
N LEU A 19 -1.38 -3.59 -5.62
CA LEU A 19 -1.80 -4.14 -6.91
C LEU A 19 -0.59 -4.48 -7.78
N ASP A 20 0.41 -3.59 -7.81
CA ASP A 20 1.64 -3.77 -8.58
C ASP A 20 2.81 -3.01 -7.94
N VAL A 21 4.03 -3.49 -8.16
CA VAL A 21 5.28 -2.89 -7.64
C VAL A 21 6.32 -2.91 -8.74
N THR A 22 6.88 -1.74 -9.03
CA THR A 22 8.00 -1.56 -9.96
C THR A 22 9.23 -1.03 -9.22
N ASP A 23 10.29 -0.72 -9.95
CA ASP A 23 11.49 -0.12 -9.36
C ASP A 23 11.20 1.29 -8.80
N ASP A 24 10.38 2.09 -9.49
CA ASP A 24 10.15 3.49 -9.14
C ASP A 24 8.82 3.74 -8.42
N VAL A 25 7.79 2.95 -8.71
CA VAL A 25 6.42 3.20 -8.23
C VAL A 25 5.74 1.97 -7.65
N VAL A 26 4.79 2.23 -6.75
CA VAL A 26 3.85 1.26 -6.19
C VAL A 26 2.43 1.65 -6.60
N VAL A 27 1.69 0.70 -7.16
CA VAL A 27 0.28 0.88 -7.52
C VAL A 27 -0.59 0.34 -6.40
N LEU A 28 -1.44 1.21 -5.85
CA LEU A 28 -2.31 0.93 -4.72
C LEU A 28 -3.79 0.92 -5.14
N GLY A 29 -4.55 0.01 -4.54
CA GLY A 29 -6.00 0.07 -4.45
C GLY A 29 -6.38 0.55 -3.07
N ASP A 30 -6.68 1.85 -2.97
CA ASP A 30 -7.12 2.52 -1.77
C ASP A 30 -8.64 2.40 -1.62
N PRO A 31 -9.18 1.89 -0.49
CA PRO A 31 -10.61 1.82 -0.27
C PRO A 31 -11.32 3.18 -0.28
N ALA A 32 -10.65 4.26 0.09
CA ALA A 32 -11.21 5.61 0.18
C ALA A 32 -11.06 6.39 -1.13
N GLU A 33 -9.93 6.22 -1.82
CA GLU A 33 -9.55 7.04 -2.99
C GLU A 33 -9.53 6.26 -4.32
N GLY A 34 -9.71 4.94 -4.28
CA GLY A 34 -9.64 4.08 -5.47
C GLY A 34 -8.19 3.79 -5.89
N ARG A 35 -7.93 3.73 -7.21
CA ARG A 35 -6.60 3.39 -7.72
C ARG A 35 -5.65 4.59 -7.61
N ARG A 36 -4.53 4.40 -6.92
CA ARG A 36 -3.46 5.41 -6.76
C ARG A 36 -2.12 4.86 -7.21
N THR A 37 -1.24 5.75 -7.65
CA THR A 37 0.17 5.44 -7.92
C THR A 37 1.00 6.35 -7.04
N VAL A 38 1.94 5.78 -6.29
CA VAL A 38 2.83 6.50 -5.39
C VAL A 38 4.27 6.14 -5.69
N ASP A 39 5.18 7.07 -5.44
CA ASP A 39 6.62 6.77 -5.52
C ASP A 39 6.98 5.68 -4.52
N ARG A 40 7.88 4.78 -4.90
CA ARG A 40 8.31 3.68 -4.04
C ARG A 40 8.91 4.20 -2.73
N THR A 41 9.72 5.26 -2.80
CA THR A 41 10.30 5.89 -1.62
C THR A 41 9.24 6.52 -0.71
N GLN A 42 8.14 7.03 -1.28
CA GLN A 42 7.00 7.52 -0.50
C GLN A 42 6.29 6.36 0.20
N PHE A 43 6.01 5.27 -0.53
CA PHE A 43 5.39 4.08 0.03
C PHE A 43 6.21 3.51 1.19
N GLU A 44 7.53 3.34 1.01
CA GLU A 44 8.42 2.78 2.03
C GLU A 44 8.47 3.63 3.31
N ARG A 45 8.33 4.97 3.20
CA ARG A 45 8.23 5.86 4.38
C ARG A 45 6.94 5.68 5.17
N LEU A 46 5.84 5.40 4.48
CA LEU A 46 4.52 5.24 5.10
C LEU A 46 4.29 3.81 5.59
N TRP A 47 4.93 2.82 4.95
CA TRP A 47 4.69 1.43 5.20
C TRP A 47 5.21 0.99 6.57
N ARG A 48 4.37 0.29 7.34
CA ARG A 48 4.73 -0.29 8.64
C ARG A 48 5.71 -1.47 8.55
N GLY A 49 6.09 -1.90 7.34
CA GLY A 49 6.99 -3.03 7.07
C GLY A 49 6.30 -4.40 7.01
N TRP A 50 4.98 -4.45 7.13
CA TRP A 50 4.19 -5.68 7.25
C TRP A 50 3.10 -5.71 6.18
N ALA A 51 2.83 -6.90 5.62
CA ALA A 51 1.78 -7.09 4.62
C ALA A 51 1.13 -8.47 4.72
N ILE A 52 -0.16 -8.55 4.42
CA ILE A 52 -0.91 -9.80 4.32
C ILE A 52 -0.91 -10.24 2.86
N ARG A 53 -0.25 -11.35 2.55
CA ARG A 53 -0.22 -11.91 1.19
C ARG A 53 -1.51 -12.67 0.89
N LEU A 54 -2.25 -12.22 -0.12
CA LEU A 54 -3.44 -12.91 -0.59
C LEU A 54 -3.07 -13.94 -1.67
N ARG A 55 -3.62 -15.15 -1.55
CA ARG A 55 -3.51 -16.21 -2.55
C ARG A 55 -4.91 -16.62 -2.97
N ARG A 56 -5.13 -16.77 -4.27
CA ARG A 56 -6.34 -17.38 -4.80
C ARG A 56 -6.21 -18.90 -4.58
N LEU A 57 -7.23 -19.50 -3.97
CA LEU A 57 -7.37 -20.95 -3.84
C LEU A 57 -7.84 -21.54 -5.18
#